data_AF-A0A6J7J1C1-F1
#
_entry.id   AF-A0A6J7J1C1-F1
#
_cell.length_a   1.000
_cell.length_b   1.000
_cell.length_c   1.000
_cell.angle_alpha   90.00
_cell.angle_beta   90.00
_cell.angle_gamma   90.00
#
_symmetry.space_group_name_H-M   'P 1'
#
loop_
_entity.id
_entity.type
_entity.pdbx_description
1 polymer ?
#
loop_
_entity_poly.entity_id
_entity_poly.type
_entity_poly.pdbx_seq_one_letter_code
_entity_poly.pdbx_strand_id
1 'polypeptide(L)'
;MPDEYVGDSRPWAARKPQSYVMSGIFFAVAIALVWQGFAYINSGRGGLIPYFIILGGPVLAIYYIWYLSFRRFESDGPEGA
;
A
#
# COMPACT_ATOMS: atom_id res chain seq x y z
N MET A 1 20.92 -33.05 -10.00
CA MET A 1 19.62 -32.38 -10.20
C MET A 1 19.80 -30.94 -9.77
N PRO A 2 19.54 -29.95 -10.64
CA PRO A 2 19.54 -28.57 -10.22
C PRO A 2 18.35 -28.37 -9.27
N ASP A 3 18.67 -27.86 -8.09
CA ASP A 3 17.77 -27.27 -7.13
C ASP A 3 17.00 -26.12 -7.79
N GLU A 4 15.87 -26.48 -8.38
CA GLU A 4 14.86 -25.53 -8.83
C GLU A 4 14.39 -24.77 -7.59
N TYR A 5 15.02 -23.63 -7.32
CA TYR A 5 14.48 -22.64 -6.40
C TYR A 5 13.11 -22.28 -6.95
N VAL A 6 12.07 -22.92 -6.40
CA VAL A 6 10.68 -22.46 -6.48
C VAL A 6 10.62 -21.17 -5.66
N GLY A 7 11.27 -20.14 -6.19
CA GLY A 7 11.30 -18.81 -5.63
C GLY A 7 9.90 -18.26 -5.81
N ASP A 8 9.16 -18.14 -4.71
CA ASP A 8 7.86 -17.48 -4.66
C ASP A 8 7.83 -16.25 -5.60
N SER A 9 7.15 -16.37 -6.74
CA SER A 9 7.07 -15.33 -7.78
C SER A 9 6.42 -14.03 -7.29
N ARG A 10 5.92 -14.02 -6.05
CA ARG A 10 5.38 -12.81 -5.43
C ARG A 10 6.47 -11.77 -5.21
N PRO A 11 6.18 -10.48 -5.52
CA PRO A 11 7.05 -9.37 -5.14
C PRO A 11 7.37 -9.44 -3.65
N TRP A 12 8.61 -9.14 -3.26
CA TRP A 12 9.06 -9.25 -1.87
C TRP A 12 8.12 -8.55 -0.87
N ALA A 13 7.61 -7.37 -1.22
CA ALA A 13 6.65 -6.61 -0.42
C ALA A 13 5.26 -7.27 -0.24
N ALA A 14 4.90 -8.22 -1.12
CA ALA A 14 3.64 -8.96 -1.08
C ALA A 14 3.75 -10.31 -0.35
N ARG A 15 4.98 -10.76 -0.03
CA ARG A 15 5.19 -11.99 0.74
C ARG A 15 4.70 -11.78 2.18
N LYS A 16 4.03 -12.77 2.76
CA LYS A 16 3.65 -12.74 4.20
C LYS A 16 4.86 -13.20 5.03
N PRO A 17 5.19 -12.57 6.18
CA PRO A 17 4.38 -11.59 6.94
C PRO A 17 4.56 -10.13 6.52
N GLN A 18 5.48 -9.84 5.61
CA GLN A 18 5.93 -8.49 5.28
C GLN A 18 4.82 -7.57 4.72
N SER A 19 3.86 -8.13 3.98
CA SER A 19 2.68 -7.40 3.50
C SER A 19 1.91 -6.68 4.63
N TYR A 20 1.83 -7.28 5.83
CA TYR A 20 1.17 -6.66 6.98
C TYR A 20 1.95 -5.44 7.51
N VAL A 21 3.28 -5.53 7.54
CA VAL A 21 4.16 -4.43 7.99
C VAL A 21 4.04 -3.26 7.02
N MET A 22 4.13 -3.52 5.71
CA MET A 22 3.99 -2.48 4.69
C MET A 22 2.60 -1.83 4.71
N SER A 23 1.55 -2.63 4.84
CA SER A 23 0.17 -2.12 4.98
C SER A 23 0.02 -1.20 6.19
N GLY A 24 0.62 -1.57 7.34
CA GLY A 24 0.63 -0.74 8.54
C GLY A 24 1.38 0.59 8.33
N ILE A 25 2.51 0.57 7.62
CA ILE A 25 3.26 1.79 7.28
C ILE A 25 2.42 2.72 6.39
N PHE A 26 1.78 2.19 5.34
CA PHE A 26 0.91 2.99 4.48
C PHE A 26 -0.27 3.60 5.24
N PHE A 27 -0.85 2.84 6.17
CA PHE A 27 -1.90 3.34 7.05
C PHE A 27 -1.42 4.49 7.95
N ALA A 28 -0.24 4.34 8.57
CA ALA A 28 0.36 5.39 9.39
C ALA A 28 0.68 6.66 8.59
N VAL A 29 1.22 6.51 7.37
CA VAL A 29 1.49 7.63 6.47
C VAL A 29 0.20 8.35 6.06
N ALA A 30 -0.88 7.62 5.78
CA ALA A 30 -2.17 8.22 5.46
C ALA A 30 -2.69 9.10 6.62
N ILE A 31 -2.61 8.61 7.85
CA ILE A 31 -3.00 9.38 9.04
C ILE A 31 -2.15 10.63 9.17
N ALA A 32 -0.83 10.52 9.01
CA ALA A 32 0.09 11.64 9.10
C ALA A 32 -0.23 12.73 8.04
N LEU A 33 -0.54 12.31 6.81
CA LEU A 33 -0.92 13.23 5.72
C LEU A 33 -2.25 13.93 6.01
N VAL A 34 -3.26 13.20 6.52
CA VAL A 34 -4.55 13.79 6.93
C VAL A 34 -4.34 14.82 8.04
N TRP A 35 -3.54 14.48 9.06
CA TRP A 35 -3.20 15.39 10.16
C TRP A 35 -2.52 16.66 9.63
N GLN A 36 -1.55 16.50 8.74
CA GLN A 36 -0.83 17.62 8.13
C GLN A 36 -1.75 18.49 7.27
N GLY A 37 -2.70 17.87 6.56
CA GLY A 37 -3.75 18.59 5.83
C GLY A 37 -4.59 19.47 6.75
N PHE A 38 -5.05 18.95 7.89
CA PHE A 38 -5.77 19.76 8.88
C PHE A 38 -4.92 20.89 9.45
N ALA A 39 -3.64 20.67 9.71
CA ALA A 39 -2.73 21.72 10.17
C ALA A 39 -2.54 22.84 9.14
N TYR A 40 -2.46 22.50 7.84
CA TYR A 40 -2.39 23.50 6.77
C TYR A 40 -3.69 24.29 6.62
N ILE A 41 -4.84 23.63 6.70
CA ILE A 41 -6.15 24.30 6.70
C ILE A 41 -6.26 25.27 7.87
N ASN A 42 -5.91 24.83 9.08
CA ASN A 42 -6.02 25.64 10.29
C ASN A 42 -5.06 26.86 10.27
N SER A 43 -3.92 26.74 9.60
CA SER A 43 -2.98 27.85 9.43
C SER A 43 -3.33 28.78 8.26
N GLY A 44 -4.42 28.51 7.54
CA GLY A 44 -4.85 29.28 6.37
C GLY A 44 -3.88 29.20 5.18
N ARG A 45 -3.00 28.20 5.14
CA ARG A 45 -1.96 28.05 4.10
C ARG A 45 -2.30 26.88 3.17
N GLY A 46 -2.01 27.04 1.88
CA GLY A 46 -2.07 25.95 0.89
C GLY A 46 -3.34 25.87 0.04
N GLY A 47 -4.36 26.71 0.28
CA GLY A 47 -5.54 26.78 -0.59
C GLY A 47 -6.25 25.43 -0.73
N LEU A 48 -6.36 24.91 -1.96
CA LEU A 48 -7.00 23.62 -2.24
C LEU A 48 -6.11 22.39 -1.97
N ILE A 49 -4.79 22.56 -1.90
CA ILE A 49 -3.82 21.45 -1.77
C ILE A 49 -4.08 20.59 -0.51
N PRO A 50 -4.32 21.15 0.68
CA PRO A 50 -4.59 20.37 1.89
C PRO A 50 -5.79 19.43 1.75
N TYR A 51 -6.82 19.84 1.00
CA TYR A 51 -8.01 19.03 0.76
C TYR A 51 -7.70 17.82 -0.13
N PHE A 52 -6.86 18.01 -1.16
CA PHE A 52 -6.37 16.91 -1.98
C PHE A 52 -5.48 15.95 -1.19
N ILE A 53 -4.72 16.43 -0.20
CA ILE A 53 -3.93 15.57 0.69
C ILE A 53 -4.85 14.73 1.58
N ILE A 54 -5.88 15.34 2.17
CA ILE A 54 -6.84 14.65 3.06
C ILE A 54 -7.65 13.59 2.31
N LEU A 55 -8.00 13.82 1.04
CA LEU A 55 -8.71 12.83 0.21
C LEU A 55 -7.76 11.83 -0.43
N GLY A 56 -6.66 12.31 -1.03
CA GLY A 56 -5.72 11.49 -1.79
C GLY A 56 -4.92 10.52 -0.93
N GLY A 57 -4.52 10.92 0.28
CA GLY A 57 -3.77 10.06 1.21
C GLY A 57 -4.52 8.78 1.56
N PRO A 58 -5.76 8.86 2.09
CA PRO A 58 -6.58 7.68 2.36
C PRO A 58 -6.88 6.85 1.11
N VAL A 59 -7.18 7.47 -0.02
CA VAL A 59 -7.47 6.75 -1.28
C VAL A 59 -6.26 5.92 -1.74
N LEU A 60 -5.07 6.52 -1.75
CA LEU A 60 -3.83 5.82 -2.09
C LEU A 60 -3.53 4.69 -1.10
N ALA A 61 -3.66 4.93 0.20
CA ALA A 61 -3.41 3.91 1.21
C ALA A 61 -4.40 2.74 1.10
N ILE A 62 -5.69 3.00 0.90
CA ILE A 62 -6.70 1.95 0.64
C ILE A 62 -6.32 1.14 -0.60
N TYR A 63 -5.94 1.83 -1.69
CA TYR A 63 -5.51 1.16 -2.92
C TYR A 63 -4.29 0.25 -2.69
N TYR A 64 -3.26 0.72 -1.98
CA TYR A 64 -2.06 -0.08 -1.69
C TYR A 64 -2.34 -1.23 -0.72
N ILE A 65 -3.17 -1.01 0.31
CA ILE A 65 -3.61 -2.07 1.23
C ILE A 65 -4.38 -3.15 0.45
N TRP A 66 -5.29 -2.76 -0.44
CA TRP A 66 -6.00 -3.69 -1.30
C TRP A 66 -5.05 -4.45 -2.23
N TYR A 67 -4.15 -3.74 -2.90
CA TYR A 67 -3.16 -4.32 -3.80
C TYR A 67 -2.28 -5.36 -3.10
N LEU A 68 -1.81 -5.07 -1.89
CA LEU A 68 -0.89 -5.94 -1.16
C LEU A 68 -1.58 -7.07 -0.38
N SER A 69 -2.84 -6.89 0.00
CA SER A 69 -3.58 -7.84 0.85
C SER A 69 -4.55 -8.74 0.07
N PHE A 70 -5.20 -8.21 -0.97
CA PHE A 70 -6.34 -8.86 -1.62
C PHE A 70 -6.14 -9.12 -3.11
N ARG A 71 -5.23 -8.43 -3.79
CA ARG A 71 -4.90 -8.79 -5.16
C ARG A 71 -4.32 -10.20 -5.13
N ARG A 72 -5.00 -11.15 -5.80
CA ARG A 72 -4.39 -12.43 -6.14
C ARG A 72 -3.17 -12.08 -6.98
N PHE A 73 -2.00 -12.23 -6.36
CA PHE A 73 -0.82 -12.53 -7.14
C PHE A 73 -1.07 -13.97 -7.56
N GLU A 74 -1.64 -14.17 -8.75
CA GLU A 74 -1.67 -15.46 -9.40
C GLU A 74 -0.28 -16.08 -9.19
N SER A 75 -0.23 -17.07 -8.31
CA SER A 75 0.76 -18.11 -8.41
C SER A 75 0.40 -18.85 -9.69
N ASP A 76 0.94 -18.41 -10.82
CA ASP A 76 0.97 -19.23 -12.02
C ASP A 76 1.76 -20.49 -11.66
N GLY A 77 1.01 -21.55 -11.34
CA GLY A 77 1.51 -22.89 -11.09
C GLY A 77 0.43 -23.78 -10.50
N PRO A 78 0.08 -24.90 -11.14
CA PRO A 78 -0.06 -25.15 -12.58
C PRO A 78 -1.55 -25.40 -12.92
N GLU A 79 -2.17 -24.54 -13.73
CA GLU A 79 -3.43 -24.88 -14.41
C GLU A 79 -3.15 -25.22 -15.88
N GLY A 80 -2.31 -26.25 -16.14
CA GLY A 80 -1.98 -26.59 -17.53
C GLY A 80 -1.11 -27.82 -17.82
N ALA A 81 -0.83 -28.73 -16.88
CA ALA A 81 -0.27 -30.06 -17.17
C ALA A 81 -0.55 -31.06 -16.04
#